data_AF-A0A2R6PYU6-F1
#
_entry.id   AF-A0A2R6PYU6-F1
#
_cell.length_a   1.000
_cell.length_b   1.000
_cell.length_c   1.000
_cell.angle_alpha   90.00
_cell.angle_beta   90.00
_cell.angle_gamma   90.00
#
_symmetry.space_group_name_H-M   'P 1'
#
loop_
_entity.id
_entity.type
_entity.pdbx_description
1 polymer ?
#
loop_
_entity_poly.entity_id
_entity_poly.type
_entity_poly.pdbx_seq_one_letter_code
_entity_poly.pdbx_strand_id
1 'polypeptide(L)'
;MGFLVGGFTAINKFGPDPMQVGEHIVTQKSLYLVLFVVGIPLLYVASPLSTIFWIVGASGILIVGHASLMEPGIESEYAQVQESV
;
A
#
# COMPACT_ATOMS: atom_id res chain seq x y z
N MET A 1 2.78 -4.79 8.44
CA MET A 1 2.16 -5.49 9.59
C MET A 1 0.99 -6.40 9.20
N GLY A 2 0.07 -5.98 8.31
CA GLY A 2 -1.10 -6.79 7.94
C GLY A 2 -0.80 -8.19 7.38
N PHE A 3 0.25 -8.33 6.57
CA PHE A 3 0.68 -9.64 6.03
C PHE A 3 1.09 -10.64 7.13
N LEU A 4 1.89 -10.19 8.11
CA LEU A 4 2.32 -11.05 9.21
C LEU A 4 1.13 -11.39 10.11
N VAL A 5 0.34 -10.40 10.53
CA VAL A 5 -0.82 -10.62 11.39
C VAL A 5 -1.83 -11.56 10.72
N GLY A 6 -2.18 -11.32 9.46
CA GLY A 6 -3.07 -12.19 8.70
C GLY A 6 -2.51 -13.59 8.48
N GLY A 7 -1.20 -13.72 8.23
CA GLY A 7 -0.50 -15.01 8.11
C GLY A 7 -0.52 -15.80 9.42
N PHE A 8 -0.20 -15.16 10.55
CA PHE A 8 -0.26 -15.78 11.88
C PHE A 8 -1.70 -16.18 12.25
N THR A 9 -2.70 -15.34 11.96
CA THR A 9 -4.12 -15.66 12.18
C THR A 9 -4.58 -16.82 11.31
N ALA A 10 -4.18 -16.86 10.03
CA ALA A 10 -4.51 -17.96 9.13
C ALA A 10 -3.88 -19.28 9.60
N ILE A 11 -2.62 -19.26 10.04
CA ILE A 11 -1.95 -20.48 10.55
C ILE A 11 -2.63 -20.97 11.84
N ASN A 12 -2.98 -20.07 12.77
CA ASN A 12 -3.70 -20.46 13.99
C ASN A 12 -5.11 -20.99 13.71
N LYS A 13 -5.77 -20.53 12.64
CA LYS A 13 -7.13 -20.96 12.26
C LYS A 13 -7.16 -22.25 11.44
N PHE A 14 -6.17 -22.48 10.56
CA PHE A 14 -6.17 -23.59 9.59
C PHE A 14 -5.10 -24.65 9.82
N GLY A 15 -4.09 -24.40 10.65
CA GLY A 15 -3.03 -25.36 10.97
C GLY A 15 -2.92 -25.82 12.44
N PRO A 16 -3.99 -25.93 13.25
CA PRO A 16 -3.90 -26.49 14.60
C PRO A 16 -3.55 -27.99 14.58
N ASP A 17 -3.91 -28.71 13.52
CA ASP A 17 -3.56 -30.11 13.27
C ASP A 17 -2.59 -30.23 12.07
N PRO A 18 -1.70 -31.23 12.04
CA PRO A 18 -0.84 -31.50 10.88
C PRO A 18 -1.71 -31.76 9.65
N MET A 19 -1.84 -30.74 8.81
CA MET A 19 -2.73 -30.75 7.66
C MET A 19 -2.06 -31.54 6.53
N GLN A 20 -2.62 -32.68 6.17
CA GLN A 20 -2.25 -33.40 4.95
C GLN A 20 -2.79 -32.64 3.75
N VAL A 21 -1.89 -32.07 2.95
CA VAL A 21 -2.24 -31.44 1.67
C VAL A 21 -1.81 -32.44 0.59
N GLY A 22 -2.75 -33.27 0.14
CA GLY A 22 -2.46 -34.39 -0.77
C GLY A 22 -1.66 -35.49 -0.06
N GLU A 23 -0.53 -35.92 -0.64
CA GLU A 23 0.38 -36.94 -0.05
C GLU A 23 1.39 -36.37 0.97
N HIS A 24 1.48 -35.04 1.12
CA HIS A 24 2.46 -34.41 2.01
C HIS A 24 1.84 -33.97 3.34
N ILE A 25 2.41 -34.45 4.45
CA ILE A 25 2.08 -33.95 5.79
C ILE A 25 2.77 -32.60 5.98
N VAL A 26 2.01 -31.52 5.89
CA VAL A 26 2.54 -30.17 6.10
C VAL A 26 2.50 -29.86 7.59
N THR A 27 3.67 -29.97 8.23
CA THR A 27 3.80 -29.64 9.65
C THR A 27 3.69 -28.13 9.87
N GLN A 28 3.24 -27.72 11.07
CA GLN A 28 3.08 -26.32 11.44
C GLN A 28 4.38 -25.50 11.27
N LYS A 29 5.54 -26.13 11.50
CA LYS A 29 6.86 -25.50 11.30
C LYS A 29 7.11 -25.15 9.84
N SER A 30 6.64 -25.97 8.90
CA SER A 30 6.75 -25.69 7.47
C SER A 30 5.85 -24.53 7.04
N LEU A 31 4.64 -24.40 7.61
CA LEU A 31 3.75 -23.24 7.35
C LEU A 31 4.40 -21.93 7.77
N TYR A 32 5.01 -21.89 8.96
CA TYR A 32 5.73 -20.71 9.41
C TYR A 32 6.96 -20.43 8.54
N LEU A 33 7.72 -21.45 8.15
CA LEU A 33 8.86 -21.28 7.24
C LEU A 33 8.43 -20.65 5.92
N VAL A 34 7.35 -21.13 5.29
CA VAL A 34 6.81 -20.55 4.06
C VAL A 34 6.35 -19.10 4.28
N LEU A 35 5.67 -18.82 5.39
CA LEU A 35 5.23 -17.46 5.72
C LEU A 35 6.42 -16.48 5.80
N PHE A 36 7.54 -16.90 6.38
CA PHE A 36 8.74 -16.07 6.46
C PHE A 36 9.50 -16.00 5.14
N VAL A 37 9.65 -17.10 4.41
CA VAL A 37 10.36 -17.15 3.12
C VAL A 37 9.66 -16.31 2.05
N VAL A 38 8.33 -16.32 2.00
CA VAL A 38 7.56 -15.46 1.09
C VAL A 38 7.39 -14.05 1.67
N GLY A 39 7.26 -13.95 2.99
CA GLY A 39 7.06 -12.69 3.68
C GLY A 39 8.23 -11.73 3.55
N ILE A 40 9.47 -12.21 3.69
CA ILE A 40 10.67 -11.35 3.63
C ILE A 40 10.82 -10.64 2.27
N PRO A 41 10.78 -11.33 1.11
CA PRO A 41 10.79 -10.69 -0.20
C PRO A 41 9.62 -9.72 -0.38
N LEU A 42 8.42 -10.11 0.05
CA LEU A 42 7.23 -9.26 -0.08
C LEU A 42 7.36 -7.97 0.74
N LEU A 43 7.85 -8.07 1.99
CA LEU A 43 8.11 -6.92 2.86
C LEU A 43 9.19 -6.00 2.27
N TYR A 44 10.21 -6.59 1.63
CA TYR A 44 11.27 -5.83 0.97
C TYR A 44 10.75 -4.99 -0.20
N VAL A 45 9.91 -5.57 -1.06
CA VAL A 45 9.30 -4.84 -2.20
C VAL A 45 8.19 -3.88 -1.75
N ALA A 46 7.50 -4.19 -0.65
CA ALA A 46 6.48 -3.31 -0.09
C ALA A 46 7.04 -1.97 0.39
N SER A 47 8.30 -1.92 0.85
CA SER A 47 8.95 -0.68 1.30
C SER A 47 9.05 0.38 0.18
N PRO A 48 9.70 0.14 -0.97
CA PRO A 48 9.78 1.13 -2.04
C PRO A 48 8.42 1.43 -2.67
N LEU A 49 7.54 0.44 -2.84
CA LEU A 49 6.20 0.66 -3.37
C LEU A 49 5.36 1.59 -2.49
N SER A 50 5.37 1.38 -1.17
CA SER A 50 4.66 2.23 -0.22
C SER A 50 5.23 3.65 -0.24
N THR A 51 6.54 3.81 -0.35
CA THR A 51 7.18 5.13 -0.40
C THR A 51 6.80 5.89 -1.68
N ILE A 52 6.84 5.23 -2.84
CA ILE A 52 6.43 5.86 -4.11
C ILE A 52 4.96 6.23 -4.07
N PHE A 53 4.09 5.31 -3.67
CA PHE A 53 2.66 5.56 -3.54
C PHE A 53 2.37 6.72 -2.57
N TRP A 54 3.12 6.80 -1.47
CA TRP A 54 3.00 7.88 -0.50
C TRP A 54 3.41 9.24 -1.06
N ILE A 55 4.57 9.32 -1.71
CA ILE A 55 5.06 10.58 -2.30
C ILE A 55 4.07 11.07 -3.36
N VAL A 56 3.65 10.19 -4.29
CA VAL A 56 2.70 10.55 -5.35
C VAL A 56 1.33 10.92 -4.76
N GLY A 57 0.83 10.15 -3.80
CA GLY A 57 -0.46 10.40 -3.16
C GLY A 57 -0.48 11.68 -2.34
N ALA A 58 0.53 11.90 -1.49
CA ALA A 58 0.64 13.11 -0.67
C ALA A 58 0.81 14.36 -1.53
N SER A 59 1.66 14.32 -2.56
CA SER A 59 1.80 15.42 -3.52
C SER A 59 0.51 15.66 -4.29
N GLY A 60 -0.17 14.61 -4.76
CA GLY A 60 -1.45 14.73 -5.47
C GLY A 60 -2.55 15.38 -4.62
N ILE A 61 -2.71 14.91 -3.38
CA ILE A 61 -3.68 15.48 -2.44
C ILE A 61 -3.34 16.94 -2.12
N LEU A 62 -2.06 17.26 -1.92
CA LEU A 62 -1.66 18.64 -1.63
C LEU A 62 -1.89 19.56 -2.83
N ILE A 63 -1.47 19.18 -4.03
CA ILE A 63 -1.59 20.01 -5.24
C ILE A 63 -3.07 20.24 -5.57
N VAL A 64 -3.85 19.15 -5.66
CA VAL A 64 -5.28 19.23 -6.00
C VAL A 64 -6.06 19.89 -4.88
N GLY A 65 -5.76 19.56 -3.61
CA GLY A 65 -6.37 20.18 -2.44
C GLY A 65 -6.16 21.69 -2.41
N HIS A 66 -4.92 22.16 -2.59
CA HIS A 66 -4.63 23.59 -2.63
C HIS A 66 -5.26 24.28 -3.85
N ALA A 67 -5.20 23.67 -5.03
CA ALA A 67 -5.83 24.22 -6.24
C ALA A 67 -7.36 24.30 -6.14
N SER A 68 -8.00 23.35 -5.46
CA SER A 68 -9.45 23.35 -5.24
C SER A 68 -9.93 24.38 -4.23
N LEU A 69 -9.04 24.83 -3.33
CA LEU A 69 -9.32 25.81 -2.29
C LEU A 69 -8.95 27.24 -2.71
N MET A 70 -8.12 27.41 -3.75
CA MET A 70 -7.78 28.71 -4.30
C MET A 70 -8.78 29.12 -5.38
N GLU A 71 -9.63 30.10 -5.08
CA GLU A 71 -10.31 30.89 -6.10
C GLU A 71 -9.24 31.55 -7.01
N PRO A 72 -9.44 31.63 -8.34
CA PRO A 72 -8.51 32.34 -9.22
C PRO A 72 -8.31 33.78 -8.73
N GLY A 73 -7.04 34.18 -8.53
CA GLY A 73 -6.71 35.52 -8.08
C GLY A 73 -7.13 36.59 -9.09
N ILE A 74 -7.44 37.79 -8.59
CA ILE A 74 -7.93 38.94 -9.38
C ILE A 74 -6.95 39.33 -10.50
N GLU A 75 -5.66 39.01 -10.33
CA GLU A 75 -4.61 39.20 -11.36
C GLU A 75 -4.86 38.39 -12.64
N SER A 76 -5.51 37.23 -12.54
CA SER A 76 -5.92 36.45 -13.72
C SER A 76 -7.06 37.13 -14.50
N GLU A 77 -7.97 37.80 -13.81
CA GLU A 77 -9.02 38.65 -14.42
C GLU A 77 -8.39 39.88 -15.12
N TYR A 78 -7.45 40.57 -14.47
CA TYR A 78 -6.79 41.74 -15.09
C TYR A 78 -5.94 41.36 -16.31
N ALA A 79 -5.28 40.20 -16.30
CA ALA A 79 -4.54 39.70 -17.47
C ALA A 79 -5.47 39.42 -18.67
N GLN A 80 -6.65 38.83 -18.43
CA GLN A 80 -7.65 38.62 -19.49
C GLN A 80 -8.23 39.93 -20.04
N VAL A 81 -8.43 40.93 -19.18
CA VAL A 81 -8.91 42.25 -19.61
C VAL A 81 -7.85 42.99 -20.44
N GLN A 82 -6.56 42.86 -20.10
CA GLN A 82 -5.49 43.56 -20.82
C GLN A 82 -5.15 42.95 -22.19
N GLU A 83 -5.43 41.66 -22.39
CA GLU A 83 -5.29 40.98 -23.69
C GLU A 83 -6.49 41.23 -24.63
N SER A 84 -7.59 41.79 -24.11
CA SER A 84 -8.81 42.12 -24.87
C SER A 84 -8.95 43.61 -25.23
N VAL A 85 -7.93 44.43 -24.97
CA VAL A 85 -7.81 45.84 -25.43
C VAL A 85 -6.70 45.96 -26.47
#